data_AF-A0A2P4SPJ9-F1
#
_entry.id   AF-A0A2P4SPJ9-F1
#
_cell.length_a   1.000
_cell.length_b   1.000
_cell.length_c   1.000
_cell.angle_alpha   90.00
_cell.angle_beta   90.00
_cell.angle_gamma   90.00
#
_symmetry.space_group_name_H-M   'P 1'
#
loop_
_entity.id
_entity.type
_entity.pdbx_description
1 polymer ?
#
loop_
_entity_poly.entity_id
_entity_poly.type
_entity_poly.pdbx_seq_one_letter_code
_entity_poly.pdbx_strand_id
1 'polypeptide(L)'
;MKLLILAVFALFYVARCEEGARLLASKSLLNRYAVEGKDLTLQYNIYNVGSRASNVSHTVVLRPLKAGYFNFTSATITYLAQEGGQVVVGFTSAPGQGGILAQREFDRRFSPHFLDWAAFGVMTLPSIGIPLLLWYSSKRKYDTPKTKKN
;
A
#
# COMPACT_ATOMS: atom_id res chain seq x y z
N MET A 1 -39.83 -39.26 11.92
CA MET A 1 -40.16 -38.15 12.84
C MET A 1 -38.99 -37.71 13.73
N LYS A 2 -38.21 -38.61 14.35
CA LYS A 2 -37.07 -38.24 15.23
C LYS A 2 -35.95 -37.41 14.56
N LEU A 3 -35.60 -37.69 13.31
CA LEU A 3 -34.59 -36.93 12.54
C LEU A 3 -35.05 -35.49 12.20
N LEU A 4 -36.34 -35.30 11.95
CA LEU A 4 -36.93 -33.99 11.68
C LEU A 4 -36.93 -33.11 12.94
N ILE A 5 -37.20 -33.70 14.11
CA ILE A 5 -37.17 -33.00 15.40
C ILE A 5 -35.73 -32.56 15.74
N LEU A 6 -34.74 -33.41 15.49
CA LEU A 6 -33.32 -33.07 15.67
C LEU A 6 -32.86 -31.96 14.72
N ALA A 7 -33.28 -32.01 13.45
CA ALA A 7 -32.97 -30.98 12.47
C ALA A 7 -33.60 -29.62 12.85
N VAL A 8 -34.83 -29.63 13.35
CA VAL A 8 -35.52 -28.43 13.84
C VAL A 8 -34.85 -27.88 15.10
N PHE A 9 -34.45 -28.75 16.05
CA PHE A 9 -33.70 -28.33 17.24
C PHE A 9 -32.32 -27.74 16.90
N ALA A 10 -31.62 -28.33 15.93
CA ALA A 10 -30.36 -27.79 15.42
C ALA A 10 -30.55 -26.41 14.76
N LEU A 11 -31.63 -26.24 13.99
CA LEU A 11 -31.99 -24.95 13.39
C LEU A 11 -32.33 -23.89 14.45
N PHE A 12 -33.05 -24.26 15.50
CA PHE A 12 -33.37 -23.37 16.63
C PHE A 12 -32.13 -23.00 17.44
N TYR A 13 -31.15 -23.90 17.56
CA TYR A 13 -29.88 -23.61 18.23
C TYR A 13 -29.02 -22.64 17.41
N VAL A 14 -28.99 -22.79 16.09
CA VAL A 14 -28.31 -21.84 15.19
C VAL A 14 -29.00 -20.47 15.16
N ALA A 15 -30.33 -20.43 15.30
CA ALA A 15 -31.11 -19.19 15.38
C ALA A 15 -30.89 -18.43 16.70
N ARG A 16 -30.44 -19.09 17.77
CA ARG A 16 -29.90 -18.45 18.99
C ARG A 16 -28.48 -17.94 18.71
N CYS A 17 -28.35 -17.11 17.68
CA CYS A 17 -27.13 -16.35 17.42
C CYS A 17 -27.08 -15.23 18.49
N GLU A 18 -25.97 -15.14 19.24
CA GLU A 18 -25.76 -14.10 20.26
C GLU A 18 -26.12 -12.70 19.75
N GLU A 19 -27.05 -12.01 20.43
CA GLU A 19 -27.54 -10.66 20.06
C GLU A 19 -26.51 -9.53 20.31
N GLY A 20 -25.27 -9.86 20.68
CA GLY A 20 -24.20 -8.89 20.97
C GLY A 20 -23.43 -8.43 19.73
N ALA A 21 -22.92 -7.19 19.76
CA ALA A 21 -21.93 -6.76 18.79
C ALA A 21 -20.65 -7.60 18.96
N ARG A 22 -20.13 -8.16 17.86
CA ARG A 22 -18.85 -8.85 17.82
C ARG A 22 -17.94 -8.08 16.88
N LEU A 23 -16.79 -7.60 17.39
CA LEU A 23 -15.85 -6.84 16.58
C LEU A 23 -14.67 -7.71 16.15
N LEU A 24 -14.41 -7.72 14.84
CA LEU A 24 -13.16 -8.20 14.25
C LEU A 24 -12.30 -7.01 13.89
N ALA A 25 -10.98 -7.19 13.93
CA ALA A 25 -10.10 -6.11 13.55
C ALA A 25 -8.89 -6.60 12.76
N SER A 26 -8.52 -5.81 11.76
CA SER A 26 -7.32 -6.03 10.96
C SER A 26 -6.41 -4.81 11.02
N LYS A 27 -5.11 -5.06 11.00
CA LYS A 27 -4.04 -4.07 10.92
C LYS A 27 -3.30 -4.29 9.60
N SER A 28 -3.18 -3.24 8.80
CA SER A 28 -2.42 -3.21 7.56
C SER A 28 -1.41 -2.07 7.56
N LEU A 29 -0.24 -2.32 6.98
CA LEU A 29 0.80 -1.32 6.77
C LEU A 29 0.68 -0.85 5.31
N LEU A 30 0.39 0.44 5.11
CA LEU A 30 0.06 0.96 3.78
C LEU A 30 1.30 1.36 2.97
N ASN A 31 2.39 1.74 3.65
CA ASN A 31 3.66 2.05 2.99
C ASN A 31 4.33 0.79 2.44
N ARG A 32 4.87 0.86 1.22
CA ARG A 32 5.70 -0.23 0.68
C ARG A 32 7.07 -0.32 1.38
N TYR A 33 7.58 0.81 1.84
CA TYR A 33 8.86 0.92 2.54
C TYR A 33 8.68 1.72 3.82
N ALA A 34 9.05 1.12 4.95
CA ALA A 34 9.24 1.86 6.20
C ALA A 34 10.64 2.45 6.21
N VAL A 35 10.78 3.74 6.48
CA VAL A 35 12.07 4.44 6.45
C VAL A 35 12.24 5.23 7.73
N GLU A 36 13.45 5.20 8.26
CA GLU A 36 13.87 6.00 9.41
C GLU A 36 13.60 7.50 9.15
N GLY A 37 12.98 8.16 10.12
CA GLY A 37 12.66 9.59 10.06
C GLY A 37 11.54 9.97 9.11
N LYS A 38 10.92 9.02 8.38
CA LYS A 38 9.79 9.26 7.47
C LYS A 38 8.47 8.73 8.02
N ASP A 39 7.38 9.22 7.46
CA ASP A 39 6.05 8.87 7.92
C ASP A 39 5.67 7.45 7.48
N LEU A 40 5.29 6.64 8.46
CA LEU A 40 4.82 5.27 8.35
C LEU A 40 3.33 5.23 8.72
N THR A 41 2.51 4.83 7.78
CA THR A 41 1.05 4.81 7.90
C THR A 41 0.54 3.39 8.17
N LEU A 42 -0.17 3.24 9.29
CA LEU A 42 -0.83 2.02 9.72
C LEU A 42 -2.33 2.24 9.66
N GLN A 43 -3.04 1.33 9.02
CA GLN A 43 -4.49 1.34 8.96
C GLN A 43 -5.06 0.21 9.80
N TYR A 44 -5.98 0.58 10.68
CA TYR A 44 -6.74 -0.33 11.53
C TYR A 44 -8.17 -0.37 11.01
N ASN A 45 -8.64 -1.53 10.56
CA ASN A 45 -10.01 -1.72 10.12
C ASN A 45 -10.75 -2.54 11.17
N ILE A 46 -11.85 -2.00 11.67
CA ILE A 46 -12.73 -2.62 12.66
C ILE A 46 -14.02 -2.99 11.94
N TYR A 47 -14.43 -4.24 12.06
CA TYR A 47 -15.63 -4.81 11.45
C TYR A 47 -16.57 -5.29 12.55
N ASN A 48 -17.77 -4.71 12.61
CA ASN A 48 -18.86 -5.24 13.40
C ASN A 48 -19.54 -6.37 12.61
N VAL A 49 -19.49 -7.59 13.14
CA VAL A 49 -20.08 -8.80 12.55
C VAL A 49 -21.26 -9.33 13.38
N GLY A 50 -21.71 -8.57 14.38
CA GLY A 50 -22.87 -8.90 15.21
C GLY A 50 -24.19 -8.45 14.58
N SER A 51 -25.09 -7.93 15.41
CA SER A 51 -26.47 -7.54 15.05
C SER A 51 -26.59 -6.53 13.89
N ARG A 52 -25.58 -5.70 13.64
CA ARG A 52 -25.50 -4.81 12.48
C ARG A 52 -24.11 -4.81 11.87
N ALA A 53 -24.03 -5.13 10.58
CA ALA A 53 -22.79 -5.02 9.82
C ALA A 53 -22.39 -3.55 9.65
N SER A 54 -21.25 -3.17 10.21
CA SER A 54 -20.67 -1.82 10.10
C SER A 54 -19.15 -1.92 10.10
N ASN A 55 -18.49 -1.04 9.35
CA ASN A 55 -17.04 -0.99 9.24
C ASN A 55 -16.51 0.42 9.57
N VAL A 56 -15.41 0.46 10.32
CA VAL A 56 -14.71 1.71 10.67
C VAL A 56 -13.23 1.52 10.42
N SER A 57 -12.64 2.43 9.64
CA SER A 57 -11.19 2.46 9.38
C SER A 57 -10.57 3.62 10.15
N HIS A 58 -9.52 3.34 10.92
CA HIS A 58 -8.74 4.32 11.66
C HIS A 58 -7.29 4.28 11.19
N THR A 59 -6.75 5.43 10.77
CA THR A 59 -5.39 5.54 10.24
C THR A 59 -4.49 6.25 11.23
N VAL A 60 -3.37 5.62 11.57
CA VAL A 60 -2.34 6.16 12.48
C VAL A 60 -1.07 6.39 11.69
N VAL A 61 -0.50 7.59 11.81
CA VAL A 61 0.78 7.96 11.20
C VAL A 61 1.83 8.01 12.29
N LEU A 62 2.90 7.24 12.10
CA LEU A 62 4.02 7.13 13.03
C LEU A 62 5.31 7.54 12.30
N ARG A 63 6.31 7.99 13.04
CA ARG A 63 7.65 8.26 12.50
C ARG A 63 8.68 7.33 13.15
N PRO A 64 9.21 6.32 12.45
CA PRO A 64 10.26 5.47 12.98
C PRO A 64 11.53 6.25 13.30
N LEU A 65 12.09 6.04 14.49
CA LEU A 65 13.29 6.76 14.94
C LEU A 65 14.59 6.00 14.71
N LYS A 66 14.51 4.70 14.46
CA LYS A 66 15.68 3.83 14.26
C LYS A 66 15.42 2.87 13.11
N ALA A 67 16.44 2.67 12.28
CA ALA A 67 16.46 1.62 11.29
C ALA A 67 16.71 0.24 11.94
N GLY A 68 16.22 -0.81 11.30
CA GLY A 68 16.38 -2.19 11.77
C GLY A 68 15.12 -3.03 11.58
N TYR A 69 15.17 -4.28 12.04
CA TYR A 69 14.02 -5.16 12.02
C TYR A 69 13.19 -4.99 13.29
N PHE A 70 11.91 -4.68 13.11
CA PHE A 70 10.97 -4.50 14.21
C PHE A 70 9.78 -5.45 14.05
N ASN A 71 9.24 -5.89 15.18
CA ASN A 71 8.04 -6.70 15.19
C ASN A 71 6.82 -5.78 15.19
N PHE A 72 6.05 -5.81 14.10
CA PHE A 72 4.74 -5.19 14.05
C PHE A 72 3.75 -6.12 14.74
N THR A 73 3.64 -5.97 16.05
CA THR A 73 2.72 -6.74 16.88
C THR A 73 1.27 -6.34 16.63
N SER A 74 0.36 -7.21 17.08
CA SER A 74 -1.07 -6.93 17.16
C SER A 74 -1.33 -5.76 18.11
N ALA A 75 -2.40 -5.01 17.83
CA ALA A 75 -2.97 -4.05 18.76
C ALA A 75 -4.12 -4.71 19.53
N THR A 76 -4.35 -4.24 20.75
CA THR A 76 -5.48 -4.65 21.58
C THR A 76 -6.64 -3.69 21.38
N ILE A 77 -7.83 -4.22 21.17
CA ILE A 77 -9.08 -3.47 21.06
C ILE A 77 -9.97 -3.87 22.22
N THR A 78 -10.57 -2.88 22.87
CA THR A 78 -11.52 -3.09 23.96
C THR A 78 -12.84 -2.43 23.59
N TYR A 79 -13.94 -3.14 23.79
CA TYR A 79 -15.27 -2.63 23.47
C TYR A 79 -16.33 -3.24 24.39
N LEU A 80 -17.48 -2.58 24.45
CA LEU A 80 -18.68 -3.07 25.12
C LEU A 80 -19.62 -3.63 24.04
N ALA A 81 -20.04 -4.89 24.17
CA ALA A 81 -20.93 -5.52 23.21
C ALA A 81 -22.37 -4.99 23.28
N GLN A 82 -22.76 -4.45 24.45
CA GLN A 82 -24.04 -3.85 24.75
C GLN A 82 -23.84 -2.76 25.82
N GLU A 83 -24.69 -1.74 25.85
CA GLU A 83 -24.61 -0.67 26.86
C GLU A 83 -24.72 -1.26 28.28
N GLY A 84 -23.72 -0.98 29.13
CA GLY A 84 -23.62 -1.56 30.48
C GLY A 84 -23.14 -3.02 30.54
N GLY A 85 -22.72 -3.60 29.41
CA GLY A 85 -22.18 -4.96 29.33
C GLY A 85 -20.75 -5.11 29.85
N GLN A 86 -20.19 -6.31 29.74
CA GLN A 86 -18.79 -6.59 30.07
C GLN A 86 -17.84 -6.08 28.98
N VAL A 87 -16.63 -5.67 29.38
CA VAL A 87 -15.57 -5.27 28.44
C VAL A 87 -15.01 -6.51 27.75
N VAL A 88 -15.17 -6.56 26.43
CA VAL A 88 -14.59 -7.61 25.58
C VAL A 88 -13.26 -7.10 25.04
N VAL A 89 -12.23 -7.96 25.12
CA VAL A 89 -10.88 -7.69 24.60
C VAL A 89 -10.67 -8.51 23.33
N GLY A 90 -10.33 -7.83 22.24
CA GLY A 90 -9.94 -8.43 20.97
C GLY A 90 -8.53 -8.02 20.56
N PHE A 91 -7.97 -8.74 19.59
CA PHE A 91 -6.66 -8.43 19.03
C PHE A 91 -6.77 -8.22 17.52
N THR A 92 -5.96 -7.31 16.99
CA THR A 92 -5.83 -7.14 15.53
C THR A 92 -4.91 -8.20 14.95
N SER A 93 -4.90 -8.33 13.62
CA SER A 93 -3.84 -9.04 12.92
C SER A 93 -2.45 -8.47 13.29
N ALA A 94 -1.44 -9.33 13.26
CA ALA A 94 -0.03 -8.98 13.42
C ALA A 94 0.67 -9.13 12.06
N PRO A 95 1.09 -8.03 11.40
CA PRO A 95 1.80 -8.08 10.12
C PRO A 95 3.15 -8.83 10.17
N GLY A 96 3.67 -9.10 11.37
CA GLY A 96 4.92 -9.83 11.57
C GLY A 96 6.14 -8.91 11.65
N GLN A 97 7.31 -9.46 11.37
CA GLN A 97 8.57 -8.70 11.38
C GLN A 97 8.69 -7.90 10.08
N GLY A 98 8.94 -6.60 10.18
CA GLY A 98 9.24 -5.76 9.03
C GLY A 98 10.50 -4.93 9.22
N GLY A 99 11.20 -4.69 8.12
CA GLY A 99 12.42 -3.91 8.10
C GLY A 99 12.12 -2.42 7.94
N ILE A 100 12.67 -1.61 8.84
CA ILE A 100 12.73 -0.16 8.72
C ILE A 100 14.08 0.17 8.10
N LEU A 101 14.06 0.72 6.90
CA LEU A 101 15.24 1.05 6.13
C LEU A 101 15.90 2.32 6.65
N ALA A 102 17.22 2.34 6.72
CA ALA A 102 17.94 3.57 7.03
C ALA A 102 17.73 4.60 5.93
N GLN A 103 17.58 5.87 6.30
CA GLN A 103 17.30 6.94 5.33
C GLN A 103 18.39 7.02 4.25
N ARG A 104 19.66 6.86 4.62
CA ARG A 104 20.80 6.80 3.67
C ARG A 104 20.68 5.66 2.67
N GLU A 105 20.21 4.49 3.09
CA GLU A 105 20.07 3.33 2.21
C GLU A 105 18.88 3.47 1.27
N PHE A 106 17.80 4.08 1.76
CA PHE A 106 16.68 4.49 0.94
C PHE A 106 17.14 5.46 -0.15
N ASP A 107 17.82 6.55 0.24
CA ASP A 107 18.28 7.56 -0.71
C ASP A 107 19.26 6.97 -1.73
N ARG A 108 20.17 6.08 -1.32
CA ARG A 108 21.07 5.40 -2.27
C ARG A 108 20.32 4.58 -3.34
N ARG A 109 19.19 3.94 -2.97
CA ARG A 109 18.42 3.08 -3.90
C ARG A 109 17.41 3.86 -4.73
N PHE A 110 16.88 4.95 -4.18
CA PHE A 110 15.74 5.68 -4.74
C PHE A 110 16.08 7.14 -5.07
N SER A 111 17.35 7.55 -5.02
CA SER A 111 17.78 8.90 -5.42
C SER A 111 17.49 9.12 -6.90
N PRO A 112 16.84 10.24 -7.27
CA PRO A 112 16.69 10.62 -8.66
C PRO A 112 18.03 11.10 -9.22
N HIS A 113 18.58 10.37 -10.20
CA HIS A 113 19.87 10.67 -10.83
C HIS A 113 19.73 11.71 -11.96
N PHE A 114 19.00 12.80 -11.73
CA PHE A 114 18.62 13.74 -12.79
C PHE A 114 19.85 14.39 -13.45
N LEU A 115 20.84 14.80 -12.65
CA LEU A 115 22.07 15.43 -13.17
C LEU A 115 22.91 14.45 -13.99
N ASP A 116 22.97 13.19 -13.57
CA ASP A 116 23.72 12.16 -14.29
C ASP A 116 23.06 11.86 -15.65
N TRP A 117 21.73 11.78 -15.68
CA TRP A 117 20.98 11.66 -16.93
C TRP A 117 21.16 12.88 -17.84
N ALA A 118 21.17 14.08 -17.29
CA ALA A 118 21.41 15.30 -18.05
C ALA A 118 22.83 15.32 -18.64
N ALA A 119 23.84 14.96 -17.84
CA ALA A 119 25.23 14.85 -18.29
C ALA A 119 25.36 13.81 -19.41
N PHE A 120 24.74 12.64 -19.27
CA PHE A 120 24.69 11.63 -20.31
C PHE A 120 24.05 12.15 -21.60
N GLY A 121 22.94 12.90 -21.49
CA GLY A 121 22.32 13.58 -22.62
C GLY A 121 23.31 14.53 -23.32
N VAL A 122 23.96 15.42 -22.57
CA VAL A 122 24.93 16.38 -23.12
C VAL A 122 26.12 15.68 -23.79
N MET A 123 26.64 14.61 -23.19
CA MET A 123 27.79 13.87 -23.74
C MET A 123 27.45 13.09 -25.02
N THR A 124 26.20 12.66 -25.18
CA THR A 124 25.76 11.92 -26.38
C THR A 124 25.26 12.84 -27.51
N LEU A 125 24.95 14.10 -27.21
CA LEU A 125 24.51 15.09 -28.20
C LEU A 125 25.50 15.29 -29.38
N PRO A 126 26.83 15.37 -29.20
CA PRO A 126 27.74 15.48 -30.34
C PRO A 126 27.70 14.25 -31.24
N SER A 127 27.69 13.05 -30.64
CA SER A 127 27.72 11.79 -31.38
C SER A 127 26.44 11.52 -32.18
N ILE A 128 25.29 11.99 -31.72
CA ILE A 128 24.01 11.86 -32.45
C ILE A 128 23.74 13.08 -33.32
N GLY A 129 24.02 14.27 -32.80
CA GLY A 129 23.70 15.56 -33.41
C GLY A 129 24.56 15.90 -34.62
N ILE A 130 25.88 15.65 -34.58
CA ILE A 130 26.76 15.97 -35.72
C ILE A 130 26.38 15.16 -36.96
N PRO A 131 26.22 13.81 -36.90
CA PRO A 131 25.77 13.05 -38.06
C PRO A 131 24.38 13.46 -38.56
N LEU A 132 23.45 13.78 -37.66
CA LEU A 132 22.09 14.20 -38.01
C LEU A 132 22.08 15.57 -38.73
N LEU A 133 22.87 16.53 -38.24
CA LEU A 133 23.02 17.84 -38.88
C LEU A 133 23.64 17.71 -40.29
N LEU A 134 24.69 16.90 -40.43
CA LEU A 134 25.32 16.61 -41.71
C LEU A 134 24.32 15.98 -42.68
N TRP A 135 23.60 14.96 -42.24
CA TRP A 135 22.55 14.32 -43.04
C TRP A 135 21.45 15.30 -43.46
N TYR A 136 20.95 16.11 -42.52
CA TYR A 136 19.89 17.07 -42.77
C TYR A 136 20.31 18.13 -43.79
N SER A 137 21.54 18.64 -43.67
CA SER A 137 22.11 19.59 -44.63
C SER A 137 22.26 18.99 -46.03
N SER A 138 22.68 17.71 -46.12
CA SER A 138 22.81 16.99 -47.38
C SER A 138 21.45 16.75 -48.04
N LYS A 139 20.47 16.25 -47.27
CA LYS A 139 19.13 15.98 -47.79
C LYS A 139 18.48 17.25 -48.34
N ARG A 140 18.51 18.36 -47.59
CA ARG A 140 17.96 19.64 -48.07
C ARG A 140 18.56 20.12 -49.39
N LYS A 141 19.83 19.81 -49.66
CA LYS A 141 20.54 20.27 -50.85
C LYS A 141 20.26 19.42 -52.09
N TYR A 142 20.07 18.11 -51.93
CA TYR A 142 20.02 17.18 -53.06
C TYR A 142 18.62 16.61 -53.36
N ASP A 143 17.66 16.75 -52.45
CA ASP A 143 16.29 16.24 -52.64
C ASP A 143 15.30 17.25 -53.22
N THR A 144 15.75 18.43 -53.65
CA THR A 144 14.85 19.39 -54.32
C THR A 144 14.35 18.80 -55.64
N PRO A 145 13.03 18.63 -55.83
CA PRO A 145 12.50 18.07 -57.07
C PRO A 145 12.83 19.01 -58.24
N LYS A 146 13.45 18.49 -59.30
CA LYS A 146 13.69 19.26 -60.53
C LYS A 146 12.35 19.74 -61.08
N THR A 147 12.17 21.06 -61.21
CA THR A 147 11.02 21.63 -61.89
C THR A 147 11.00 21.13 -63.33
N LYS A 148 9.99 20.33 -63.69
CA LYS A 148 9.76 19.95 -65.09
C LYS A 148 9.44 21.23 -65.87
N LYS A 149 10.26 21.54 -66.86
CA LYS A 149 9.98 22.61 -67.83
C LYS A 149 9.03 22.01 -68.88
N ASN A 150 7.82 22.55 -68.95
CA ASN A 150 6.85 22.23 -70.02
C ASN A 150 7.33 22.78 -71.35
#